data_AF-A0A9E2N0F9-F1
#
_entry.id   AF-A0A9E2N0F9-F1
#
_cell.length_a   1.000
_cell.length_b   1.000
_cell.length_c   1.000
_cell.angle_alpha   90.00
_cell.angle_beta   90.00
_cell.angle_gamma   90.00
#
_symmetry.space_group_name_H-M   'P 1'
#
loop_
_entity.id
_entity.type
_entity.pdbx_description
1 polymer ?
#
loop_
_entity_poly.entity_id
_entity_poly.type
_entity_poly.pdbx_seq_one_letter_code
_entity_poly.pdbx_strand_id
1 'polypeptide(L)'
;MQKAKVNITLDKDLIEFAKIYAEEQRTTVSEIVGQFILNLKRTKEKDPTETVLSDPEFTNSLLDTLSEIRSGKMKWHTYDKAFQ
;
A
#
# COMPACT_ATOMS: atom_id res chain seq x y z
N MET A 1 15.00 -16.37 -5.53
CA MET A 1 13.91 -16.55 -4.54
C MET A 1 13.46 -18.01 -4.58
N GLN A 2 13.43 -18.69 -3.45
CA GLN A 2 12.99 -20.08 -3.37
C GLN A 2 11.46 -20.12 -3.53
N LYS A 3 10.96 -20.79 -4.57
CA LYS A 3 9.52 -20.87 -4.85
C LYS A 3 8.93 -22.07 -4.11
N ALA A 4 7.89 -21.85 -3.30
CA ALA A 4 7.10 -22.90 -2.68
C ALA A 4 5.77 -23.06 -3.42
N LYS A 5 5.23 -24.29 -3.46
CA LYS A 5 3.93 -24.60 -4.07
C LYS A 5 2.88 -24.76 -2.99
N VAL A 6 1.67 -24.26 -3.25
CA VAL A 6 0.49 -24.44 -2.41
C VAL A 6 -0.65 -24.97 -3.28
N ASN A 7 -1.36 -25.98 -2.80
CA ASN A 7 -2.58 -26.49 -3.43
C ASN A 7 -3.78 -25.98 -2.63
N ILE A 8 -4.75 -25.37 -3.30
CA ILE A 8 -5.94 -24.77 -2.68
C ILE A 8 -7.17 -25.31 -3.39
N THR A 9 -8.13 -25.80 -2.63
CA THR A 9 -9.46 -26.15 -3.12
C THR A 9 -10.38 -24.96 -2.91
N LEU A 10 -11.12 -24.57 -3.94
CA LEU A 10 -12.09 -23.49 -3.92
C LEU A 10 -13.43 -24.00 -4.41
N ASP A 11 -14.50 -23.35 -3.97
CA ASP A 11 -15.82 -23.56 -4.53
C ASP A 11 -15.79 -23.30 -6.05
N LYS A 12 -16.63 -24.05 -6.79
CA LYS A 12 -16.64 -24.02 -8.26
C LYS A 12 -16.99 -22.63 -8.81
N ASP A 13 -18.01 -21.99 -8.24
CA ASP A 13 -18.46 -20.68 -8.71
C ASP A 13 -17.41 -19.61 -8.39
N LEU A 14 -16.74 -19.76 -7.24
CA LEU A 14 -15.68 -18.85 -6.83
C LEU A 14 -14.43 -18.94 -7.72
N ILE A 15 -13.99 -20.14 -8.10
CA ILE A 15 -12.84 -20.28 -9.00
C ILE A 15 -13.17 -19.84 -10.43
N GLU A 16 -14.41 -20.04 -10.89
CA GLU A 16 -14.87 -19.53 -12.18
C GLU A 16 -14.86 -17.99 -12.20
N PHE A 17 -15.40 -17.36 -11.16
CA PHE A 17 -15.33 -15.91 -11.00
C PHE A 17 -13.87 -15.40 -10.95
N ALA A 18 -13.01 -16.04 -10.15
CA ALA A 18 -11.62 -15.62 -10.01
C ALA A 18 -10.83 -15.70 -11.32
N LYS A 19 -11.14 -16.68 -12.19
CA LYS A 19 -10.54 -16.80 -13.52
C LYS A 19 -10.97 -15.65 -14.43
N ILE A 20 -12.28 -15.35 -14.48
CA ILE A 20 -12.82 -14.24 -15.29
C ILE A 20 -12.20 -12.92 -14.84
N TYR A 21 -12.21 -12.66 -13.54
CA TYR A 21 -11.60 -11.45 -12.97
C TYR A 21 -10.10 -11.35 -13.28
N ALA A 22 -9.36 -12.46 -13.19
CA ALA A 22 -7.94 -12.48 -13.54
C ALA A 22 -7.71 -12.12 -15.01
N GLU A 23 -8.54 -12.62 -15.92
CA GLU A 23 -8.45 -12.31 -17.34
C GLU A 23 -8.75 -10.84 -17.64
N GLU A 24 -9.82 -10.29 -17.05
CA GLU A 24 -10.19 -8.88 -17.18
C GLU A 24 -9.07 -7.94 -16.71
N GLN A 25 -8.41 -8.29 -15.59
CA GLN A 25 -7.31 -7.52 -15.01
C GLN A 25 -5.93 -7.88 -15.61
N ARG A 26 -5.88 -8.73 -16.64
CA ARG A 26 -4.63 -9.22 -17.28
C ARG A 26 -3.61 -9.78 -16.28
N THR A 27 -4.11 -10.53 -15.31
CA THR A 27 -3.33 -11.13 -14.22
C THR A 27 -3.62 -12.64 -14.13
N THR A 28 -3.21 -13.28 -13.03
CA THR A 28 -3.47 -14.71 -12.78
C THR A 28 -4.11 -14.91 -11.41
N VAL A 29 -4.83 -16.03 -11.24
CA VAL A 29 -5.41 -16.41 -9.94
C VAL A 29 -4.33 -16.53 -8.87
N SER A 30 -3.14 -17.04 -9.21
CA SER A 30 -2.01 -17.10 -8.27
C SER A 30 -1.52 -15.71 -7.85
N GLU A 31 -1.54 -14.73 -8.75
CA GLU A 31 -1.14 -13.36 -8.42
C GLU A 31 -2.18 -12.70 -7.52
N ILE A 32 -3.47 -12.89 -7.79
CA ILE A 32 -4.57 -12.38 -6.93
C ILE A 32 -4.43 -12.93 -5.50
N VAL A 33 -4.28 -14.26 -5.37
CA VAL A 33 -4.10 -14.91 -4.06
C VAL A 33 -2.80 -14.44 -3.40
N GLY A 34 -1.73 -14.29 -4.19
CA GLY A 34 -0.45 -13.75 -3.72
C GLY A 34 -0.59 -12.35 -3.13
N GLN A 35 -1.25 -11.43 -3.84
CA GLN A 35 -1.47 -10.06 -3.38
C GLN A 35 -2.38 -10.00 -2.15
N PHE A 36 -3.42 -10.84 -2.09
CA PHE A 36 -4.25 -10.95 -0.90
C PHE A 36 -3.43 -11.38 0.32
N ILE A 37 -2.62 -12.43 0.20
CA ILE A 37 -1.75 -12.93 1.28
C ILE A 37 -0.68 -11.88 1.65
N LEU A 38 -0.11 -11.18 0.67
CA LEU A 38 0.84 -10.09 0.90
C LEU A 38 0.20 -8.94 1.68
N ASN A 39 -1.05 -8.59 1.36
CA ASN A 39 -1.77 -7.56 2.10
C ASN A 39 -2.04 -8.02 3.54
N LEU A 40 -2.46 -9.26 3.77
CA LEU A 40 -2.59 -9.82 5.12
C LEU A 40 -1.26 -9.79 5.89
N LYS A 41 -0.16 -10.16 5.23
CA LYS A 41 1.18 -10.12 5.81
C LYS A 41 1.57 -8.70 6.19
N ARG A 42 1.36 -7.71 5.32
CA ARG A 42 1.64 -6.30 5.59
C ARG A 42 0.81 -5.77 6.75
N THR A 43 -0.50 -6.05 6.77
CA THR A 43 -1.38 -5.69 7.88
C THR A 43 -0.93 -6.30 9.21
N LYS A 44 -0.42 -7.53 9.21
CA LYS A 44 0.04 -8.22 10.42
C LYS A 44 1.45 -7.83 10.85
N GLU A 45 2.36 -7.56 9.92
CA GLU A 45 3.78 -7.33 10.19
C GLU A 45 4.14 -5.88 10.50
N LYS A 46 3.32 -4.93 10.06
CA LYS A 46 3.27 -3.51 10.46
C LYS A 46 2.65 -2.73 9.31
N ASP A 47 1.62 -1.95 9.60
CA ASP A 47 1.30 -0.80 8.78
C ASP A 47 2.59 0.07 8.72
N PRO A 48 3.24 0.23 7.56
CA PRO A 48 4.43 1.07 7.44
C PRO A 48 4.16 2.48 7.97
N THR A 49 2.89 2.91 7.86
CA THR A 49 2.37 4.16 8.39
C THR A 49 2.47 4.21 9.92
N GLU A 50 2.15 3.15 10.65
CA GLU A 50 2.30 3.13 12.12
C GLU A 50 3.76 3.22 12.53
N THR A 51 4.68 2.57 11.80
CA THR A 51 6.11 2.65 12.12
C THR A 51 6.67 4.05 11.86
N VAL A 52 6.29 4.68 10.74
CA VAL A 52 6.71 6.04 10.39
C VAL A 52 6.06 7.09 11.32
N LEU A 53 4.78 6.93 11.68
CA LEU A 53 4.10 7.80 12.64
C LEU A 53 4.52 7.57 14.09
N SER A 54 5.09 6.40 14.42
CA SER A 54 5.66 6.16 15.74
C SER A 54 6.98 6.89 15.98
N ASP A 55 7.61 7.42 14.92
CA ASP A 55 8.76 8.31 15.03
C ASP A 55 8.31 9.69 15.55
N PRO A 56 8.75 10.11 16.76
CA PRO A 56 8.36 11.39 17.33
C PRO A 56 8.83 12.59 16.49
N GLU A 57 9.98 12.49 15.83
CA GLU A 57 10.54 13.58 15.03
C GLU A 57 9.70 13.81 13.77
N PHE A 58 9.34 12.72 13.08
CA PHE A 58 8.45 12.76 11.93
C PHE A 58 7.06 13.29 12.29
N THR A 59 6.46 12.79 13.37
CA THR A 59 5.12 13.19 13.79
C THR A 59 5.05 14.66 14.22
N ASN A 60 6.06 15.15 14.94
CA ASN A 60 6.12 16.57 15.31
C ASN A 60 6.29 17.46 14.08
N SER A 61 7.21 17.13 13.17
CA SER A 61 7.41 17.88 11.92
C SER A 61 6.15 17.93 11.05
N LEU A 62 5.40 16.83 10.98
CA LEU A 62 4.13 16.75 10.26
C LEU A 62 3.07 17.68 10.89
N LEU A 63 2.93 17.66 12.21
CA LEU A 63 1.97 18.50 12.93
C LEU A 63 2.28 20.00 12.78
N ASP A 64 3.56 20.36 12.85
CA ASP A 64 4.02 21.74 12.65
C ASP A 64 3.73 22.21 11.22
N THR A 65 4.04 21.39 10.22
CA THR A 65 3.77 21.67 8.80
C THR A 65 2.27 21.87 8.56
N LEU A 66 1.42 21.01 9.13
CA LEU A 66 -0.04 21.13 9.02
C LEU A 66 -0.57 22.41 9.68
N SER A 67 0.02 22.81 10.81
CA SER A 67 -0.28 24.09 11.49
C SER A 67 0.06 25.28 10.60
N GLU A 68 1.22 25.27 9.95
CA GLU A 68 1.65 26.34 9.04
C GLU A 68 0.77 26.45 7.79
N ILE A 69 0.40 25.31 7.19
CA ILE A 69 -0.53 25.25 6.04
C ILE A 69 -1.87 25.86 6.45
N ARG A 70 -2.43 25.45 7.59
CA ARG A 70 -3.72 25.96 8.10
C ARG A 70 -3.68 27.45 8.43
N SER A 71 -2.53 27.94 8.88
CA SER A 71 -2.34 29.37 9.15
C SER A 71 -2.21 30.22 7.89
N GLY A 72 -2.11 29.60 6.70
CA GLY A 72 -1.95 30.30 5.42
C GLY A 72 -0.56 30.94 5.23
N LYS A 73 0.40 30.65 6.11
CA LYS A 73 1.77 31.20 6.07
C LYS A 73 2.71 30.42 5.16
N MET A 74 2.31 29.23 4.73
CA MET A 74 3.13 28.38 3.87
C MET A 74 3.25 28.96 2.45
N LYS A 75 4.49 29.08 1.97
CA LYS A 75 4.79 29.53 0.61
C LYS A 75 4.95 28.32 -0.30
N TRP A 76 4.19 28.31 -1.39
CA TRP A 76 4.31 27.29 -2.42
C TRP A 76 5.39 27.69 -3.43
N HIS A 77 6.31 26.77 -3.70
CA HIS A 77 7.39 26.96 -4.66
C HIS A 77 7.14 26.10 -5.90
N THR A 78 7.51 26.60 -7.08
CA THR A 78 7.55 25.79 -8.30
C THR A 78 8.70 24.80 -8.24
N TYR A 79 8.59 23.68 -8.96
CA TYR A 79 9.59 22.60 -8.98
C TYR A 79 11.03 23.13 -9.15
N ASP A 80 11.25 23.96 -10.17
CA ASP A 80 12.58 24.52 -10.49
C ASP A 80 13.18 25.39 -9.38
N LYS A 81 12.34 25.97 -8.51
CA LYS A 81 12.78 26.78 -7.37
C LYS A 81 13.01 25.96 -6.11
N ALA A 82 12.36 24.80 -6.00
CA ALA A 82 12.45 23.93 -4.83
C ALA A 82 13.68 22.99 -4.88
N PHE A 83 14.16 22.68 -6.09
CA PHE A 83 15.24 21.70 -6.32
C PHE A 83 16.47 22.32 -7.02
N GLN A 84 16.64 23.64 -6.91
CA GLN A 84 17.79 24.37 -7.46
C GLN A 84 19.03 24.29 -6.57
#